data_AF-A0A521VHT7-F1
#
_entry.id   AF-A0A521VHT7-F1
#
_cell.length_a   1.000
_cell.length_b   1.000
_cell.length_c   1.000
_cell.angle_alpha   90.00
_cell.angle_beta   90.00
_cell.angle_gamma   90.00
#
_symmetry.space_group_name_H-M   'P 1'
#
loop_
_entity.id
_entity.type
_entity.pdbx_description
1 polymer ?
#
loop_
_entity_poly.entity_id
_entity_poly.type
_entity_poly.pdbx_seq_one_letter_code
_entity_poly.pdbx_strand_id
1 'polypeptide(L)'
;MPTLDQLIAGFDLALRTVTGVHREGRPSPAEAVPEGDLDEGARAHAAALMRINHVGEVCAQALYQGQALTARNAETQRALERAAREEEDHL
;
A
#
# COMPACT_ATOMS: atom_id res chain seq x y z
N MET A 1 17.42 4.65 17.30
CA MET A 1 17.14 3.24 16.95
C MET A 1 15.69 2.97 17.28
N PRO A 2 14.98 2.15 16.48
CA PRO A 2 13.58 1.86 16.73
C PRO A 2 13.41 1.15 18.09
N THR A 3 12.32 1.46 18.79
CA THR A 3 11.93 0.77 20.01
C THR A 3 11.37 -0.63 19.68
N LEU A 4 11.33 -1.52 20.67
CA LEU A 4 10.71 -2.85 20.49
C LEU A 4 9.24 -2.72 20.05
N ASP A 5 8.53 -1.74 20.59
CA ASP A 5 7.14 -1.43 20.23
C ASP A 5 7.00 -1.07 18.74
N GLN A 6 7.91 -0.24 18.23
CA GLN A 6 7.95 0.12 16.80
C GLN A 6 8.23 -1.08 15.89
N LEU A 7 9.07 -2.03 16.33
CA LEU A 7 9.34 -3.25 15.59
C LEU A 7 8.12 -4.19 15.56
N ILE A 8 7.42 -4.32 16.69
CA ILE A 8 6.18 -5.11 16.77
C ILE A 8 5.11 -4.51 15.85
N ALA A 9 4.91 -3.19 15.90
CA ALA A 9 3.95 -2.50 15.05
C ALA A 9 4.28 -2.64 13.56
N GLY A 10 5.55 -2.49 13.18
CA GLY A 10 5.99 -2.68 11.79
C GLY A 10 5.79 -4.12 11.30
N PHE A 11 6.00 -5.11 12.17
CA PHE A 11 5.75 -6.51 11.83
C PHE A 11 4.26 -6.85 11.67
N ASP A 12 3.39 -6.33 12.56
CA ASP A 12 1.93 -6.46 12.42
C ASP A 12 1.45 -5.85 11.10
N LEU A 13 1.95 -4.65 10.75
CA LEU A 13 1.64 -3.99 9.49
C LEU A 13 2.06 -4.83 8.29
N ALA A 14 3.30 -5.33 8.27
CA ALA A 14 3.78 -6.21 7.20
C ALA A 14 2.92 -7.47 7.03
N LEU A 15 2.50 -8.10 8.13
CA LEU A 15 1.61 -9.26 8.10
C LEU A 15 0.24 -8.92 7.50
N ARG A 16 -0.36 -7.79 7.89
CA ARG A 16 -1.63 -7.33 7.32
C ARG A 16 -1.51 -7.10 5.82
N THR A 17 -0.45 -6.44 5.37
CA THR A 17 -0.21 -6.18 3.94
C THR A 17 -0.11 -7.49 3.15
N VAL A 18 0.70 -8.47 3.59
CA VAL A 18 0.87 -9.72 2.82
C VAL A 18 -0.32 -10.67 2.90
N THR A 19 -1.21 -10.49 3.88
CA THR A 19 -2.44 -11.29 4.03
C THR A 19 -3.66 -10.65 3.36
N GLY A 20 -3.48 -9.50 2.70
CA GLY A 20 -4.57 -8.79 2.01
C GLY A 20 -5.53 -8.07 2.96
N VAL A 21 -5.12 -7.83 4.20
CA VAL A 21 -5.92 -7.05 5.16
C VAL A 21 -5.61 -5.58 4.94
N HIS A 22 -6.34 -4.96 4.01
CA HIS A 22 -6.22 -3.54 3.72
C HIS A 22 -7.36 -2.75 4.38
N ARG A 23 -7.09 -1.49 4.71
CA ARG A 23 -8.09 -0.56 5.24
C ARG A 23 -8.11 0.66 4.34
N GLU A 24 -9.18 0.79 3.55
CA GLU A 24 -9.45 2.02 2.84
C GLU A 24 -9.78 3.14 3.83
N GLY A 25 -8.94 4.19 3.90
CA GLY A 25 -9.18 5.35 4.74
C GLY A 25 -10.31 6.26 4.24
N ARG A 26 -10.81 6.02 3.02
CA ARG A 26 -11.83 6.83 2.34
C ARG A 26 -12.61 5.98 1.33
N PRO A 27 -13.86 6.36 0.98
CA PRO A 27 -14.59 5.70 -0.10
C PRO A 27 -13.84 5.77 -1.43
N SER A 28 -14.00 4.74 -2.25
CA SER A 28 -13.43 4.71 -3.61
C SER A 28 -13.93 5.91 -4.44
N PRO A 29 -13.03 6.66 -5.10
CA PRO A 29 -13.45 7.74 -5.99
C PRO A 29 -14.23 7.23 -7.22
N ALA A 30 -14.17 5.92 -7.49
CA ALA A 30 -14.90 5.25 -8.56
C ALA A 30 -16.30 4.76 -8.13
N GLU A 31 -16.74 4.98 -6.89
CA GLU A 31 -18.02 4.47 -6.37
C GLU A 31 -19.24 4.93 -7.20
N ALA A 32 -19.18 6.14 -7.77
CA ALA A 32 -20.23 6.68 -8.65
C ALA A 32 -20.04 6.34 -10.14
N VAL A 33 -18.97 5.62 -10.50
CA VAL A 33 -18.66 5.27 -11.88
C VAL A 33 -19.21 3.87 -12.16
N PRO A 34 -20.12 3.70 -13.13
CA PRO A 34 -20.58 2.37 -13.53
C PRO A 34 -19.41 1.52 -14.01
N GLU A 35 -19.40 0.23 -13.65
CA GLU A 35 -18.44 -0.71 -14.21
C GLU A 35 -18.57 -0.75 -15.74
N GLY A 36 -17.43 -0.71 -16.43
CA GLY A 36 -17.39 -0.85 -17.88
C GLY A 36 -17.58 -2.30 -18.32
N ASP A 37 -18.24 -2.51 -19.45
CA ASP A 37 -18.35 -3.82 -20.08
C ASP A 37 -16.99 -4.24 -20.66
N LEU A 38 -16.40 -5.29 -20.09
CA LEU A 38 -15.23 -5.98 -20.62
C LEU A 38 -15.62 -7.40 -21.02
N ASP A 39 -15.23 -7.81 -22.22
CA ASP A 39 -15.26 -9.23 -22.58
C ASP A 39 -14.28 -10.03 -21.69
N GLU A 40 -14.42 -11.35 -21.68
CA GLU A 40 -13.64 -12.23 -20.81
C GLU A 40 -12.13 -12.10 -21.04
N GLY A 41 -11.70 -11.90 -22.30
CA GLY A 41 -10.29 -11.74 -22.64
C GLY A 41 -9.73 -10.42 -22.12
N ALA A 42 -10.46 -9.33 -22.32
CA ALA A 42 -10.11 -8.00 -21.82
C ALA A 42 -10.10 -7.96 -20.28
N ARG A 43 -11.08 -8.61 -19.63
CA ARG A 43 -11.15 -8.73 -18.17
C ARG A 43 -9.95 -9.48 -17.61
N ALA A 44 -9.61 -10.62 -18.19
CA ALA A 44 -8.45 -11.42 -17.78
C ALA A 44 -7.13 -10.64 -17.94
N HIS A 45 -7.00 -9.90 -19.05
CA HIS A 45 -5.84 -9.07 -19.30
C HIS A 45 -5.72 -7.90 -18.31
N ALA A 46 -6.82 -7.16 -18.09
CA ALA A 46 -6.87 -6.08 -17.11
C ALA A 46 -6.52 -6.57 -15.69
N ALA A 47 -7.07 -7.72 -15.26
CA ALA A 47 -6.73 -8.33 -13.98
C ALA A 47 -5.25 -8.70 -13.88
N ALA A 48 -4.62 -9.16 -14.97
CA ALA A 48 -3.20 -9.45 -14.99
C ALA A 48 -2.34 -8.19 -14.82
N LEU A 49 -2.73 -7.07 -15.45
CA LEU A 49 -2.07 -5.79 -15.28
C LEU A 49 -2.25 -5.24 -13.87
N MET A 50 -3.46 -5.35 -13.30
CA MET A 50 -3.72 -4.91 -11.92
C MET A 50 -2.92 -5.70 -10.88
N ARG A 51 -2.66 -6.99 -11.09
CA ARG A 51 -1.74 -7.75 -10.22
C ARG A 51 -0.31 -7.19 -10.23
N ILE A 52 0.16 -6.72 -11.38
CA ILE A 52 1.49 -6.08 -11.48
C ILE A 52 1.48 -4.74 -10.76
N ASN A 53 0.43 -3.94 -10.95
CA ASN A 53 0.23 -2.67 -10.25
C ASN A 53 0.24 -2.86 -8.73
N HIS A 54 -0.59 -3.80 -8.23
CA HIS A 54 -0.73 -4.13 -6.83
C HIS A 54 0.59 -4.55 -6.17
N VAL A 55 1.40 -5.39 -6.85
CA VAL A 55 2.73 -5.75 -6.35
C VAL A 55 3.64 -4.53 -6.25
N GLY A 56 3.53 -3.59 -7.19
CA GLY A 56 4.25 -2.31 -7.15
C GLY A 56 3.92 -1.50 -5.90
N GLU A 57 2.64 -1.37 -5.57
CA GLU A 57 2.14 -0.67 -4.39
C GLU A 57 2.66 -1.31 -3.09
N VAL A 58 2.57 -2.66 -2.97
CA VAL A 58 3.11 -3.40 -1.81
C VAL A 58 4.63 -3.18 -1.66
N CYS A 59 5.38 -3.21 -2.76
CA CYS A 59 6.82 -2.94 -2.75
C CYS A 59 7.14 -1.49 -2.33
N ALA A 60 6.36 -0.51 -2.81
CA ALA A 60 6.53 0.90 -2.45
C ALA A 60 6.26 1.13 -0.94
N GLN A 61 5.19 0.54 -0.41
CA GLN A 61 4.90 0.57 1.03
C GLN A 61 6.07 0.02 1.86
N ALA A 62 6.56 -1.17 1.51
CA ALA A 62 7.68 -1.78 2.21
C ALA A 62 8.95 -0.91 2.14
N LEU A 63 9.24 -0.31 0.98
CA LEU A 63 10.36 0.59 0.78
C LEU A 63 10.25 1.83 1.69
N TYR A 64 9.12 2.52 1.66
CA TYR A 64 8.92 3.74 2.44
C TYR A 64 8.94 3.48 3.94
N GLN A 65 8.31 2.40 4.41
CA GLN A 65 8.35 2.00 5.82
C GLN A 65 9.79 1.64 6.26
N GLY A 66 10.52 0.85 5.47
CA GLY A 66 11.90 0.49 5.76
C GLY A 66 12.84 1.69 5.81
N GLN A 67 12.67 2.65 4.88
CA GLN A 67 13.42 3.90 4.90
C GLN A 67 13.04 4.80 6.08
N ALA A 68 11.75 4.85 6.47
CA ALA A 68 11.31 5.63 7.62
C ALA A 68 11.95 5.14 8.93
N LEU A 69 12.05 3.81 9.12
CA LEU A 69 12.68 3.21 10.30
C LEU A 69 14.16 3.57 10.47
N THR A 70 14.85 3.90 9.39
CA THR A 70 16.30 4.18 9.38
C THR A 70 16.64 5.64 9.10
N ALA A 71 15.65 6.47 8.79
CA ALA A 71 15.82 7.89 8.52
C ALA A 71 16.39 8.62 9.75
N ARG A 72 17.44 9.42 9.52
CA ARG A 72 18.08 10.23 10.58
C ARG A 72 17.47 11.61 10.74
N ASN A 73 16.78 12.08 9.70
CA ASN A 73 16.10 13.38 9.68
C ASN A 73 14.60 13.16 9.95
N ALA A 74 14.08 13.86 10.97
CA ALA A 74 12.69 13.77 11.40
C ALA A 74 11.67 14.27 10.35
N GLU A 75 12.06 15.17 9.45
CA GLU A 75 11.23 15.61 8.31
C GLU A 75 11.13 14.50 7.26
N THR A 76 12.27 13.92 6.88
CA THR A 76 12.34 12.79 5.93
C THR A 76 11.56 11.59 6.45
N GLN A 77 11.72 11.24 7.73
CA GLN A 77 10.96 10.16 8.36
C GLN A 77 9.46 10.40 8.23
N ARG A 78 8.97 11.59 8.59
CA ARG A 78 7.55 11.95 8.50
C ARG A 78 7.03 11.94 7.05
N ALA A 79 7.85 12.33 6.09
CA ALA A 79 7.49 12.27 4.67
C ALA A 79 7.34 10.82 4.19
N LEU A 80 8.27 9.95 4.54
CA LEU A 80 8.23 8.51 4.21
C LEU A 80 7.04 7.81 4.87
N GLU A 81 6.76 8.12 6.14
CA GLU A 81 5.57 7.60 6.83
C GLU A 81 4.26 8.05 6.19
N ARG A 82 4.20 9.28 5.63
CA ARG A 82 3.04 9.73 4.85
C ARG A 82 2.93 8.98 3.54
N ALA A 83 4.02 8.89 2.77
CA ALA A 83 4.03 8.17 1.50
C ALA A 83 3.61 6.69 1.68
N ALA A 84 4.10 6.03 2.74
CA ALA A 84 3.69 4.66 3.05
C ALA A 84 2.18 4.51 3.31
N ARG A 85 1.55 5.50 3.96
CA ARG A 85 0.09 5.50 4.21
C ARG A 85 -0.71 5.82 2.95
N GLU A 86 -0.23 6.74 2.13
CA GLU A 86 -0.88 7.09 0.86
C GLU A 86 -0.90 5.89 -0.10
N GLU A 87 0.17 5.09 -0.13
CA GLU A 87 0.18 3.83 -0.90
C GLU A 87 -0.74 2.75 -0.30
N GLU A 88 -1.01 2.76 1.01
CA GLU A 88 -1.99 1.84 1.63
C GLU A 88 -3.42 2.19 1.26
N ASP A 89 -3.75 3.47 1.16
CA ASP A 89 -5.06 3.95 0.70
C ASP A 89 -5.32 3.70 -0.80
N HIS A 90 -4.31 3.28 -1.56
CA HIS A 90 -4.45 2.91 -2.98
C HIS A 90 -4.74 1.41 -3.21
N LEU A 91 -4.54 0.57 -2.20
CA LEU A 91 -4.76 -0.88 -2.23
C LEU A 91 -6.24 -1.26 -2.09
#